data_AF-A0A7C7DBV9-F1
#
_entry.id   AF-A0A7C7DBV9-F1
#
_cell.length_a   1.000
_cell.length_b   1.000
_cell.length_c   1.000
_cell.angle_alpha   90.00
_cell.angle_beta   90.00
_cell.angle_gamma   90.00
#
_symmetry.space_group_name_H-M   'P 1'
#
loop_
_entity.id
_entity.type
_entity.pdbx_description
1 polymer ?
#
loop_
_entity_poly.entity_id
_entity_poly.type
_entity_poly.pdbx_seq_one_letter_code
_entity_poly.pdbx_strand_id
1 'polypeptide(L)'
;MLNVDALIAEIGSTTTLVNAFDGLGGPNPVFLGQGRALTSVRQGDVWLGLERAMEDLARCLGAEKVGYKLLLATSSAAGGLRMTVHGLVYDMTVKAAKEAALGAGAILRMVTAGPLSDTDLARLREVRPNIILLAGGVDFGDRDTVLRNARLIAAARMGAPVIYAGNRAIQGEVKAIFDGAGTAVTIVENVYPRVDVLNIEPARRAIQRVFEEHIVTAPGMARVREVVSSGIMPTPGAVMAAAKLLYEAIGDLVVIDVGGATTDVHSVTEGSEEVAKILTSPEPVAKRTVEGDLGVFINASNIVDLVGPDKLAQDLGFDPVEALQELEPVPSTEKGLRFARALAAEAAQIAVRRHAGQVRHLYGPLGRVTVAEGKDLTKVKWIIGTGGAVARLPGGGFILEGAKGRRGDTRLLPPPDARCVIDRDYVMASCGVLARFHPDAAVAIMLRSLGLAGCHGVRESPYHSRKDGSEVSSGQQDQGSDHGRRWA
;
A
#
# COMPACT_ATOMS: atom_id res chain seq x y z
N MET A 1 13.67 -29.00 -16.80
CA MET A 1 12.56 -28.10 -16.43
C MET A 1 12.19 -28.35 -14.97
N LEU A 2 12.23 -27.31 -14.13
CA LEU A 2 11.84 -27.36 -12.72
C LEU A 2 10.39 -26.85 -12.60
N ASN A 3 9.51 -27.54 -11.89
CA ASN A 3 8.13 -27.08 -11.68
C ASN A 3 7.94 -26.64 -10.22
N VAL A 4 7.29 -25.50 -10.02
CA VAL A 4 7.01 -24.93 -8.69
C VAL A 4 5.52 -24.63 -8.53
N ASP A 5 5.05 -24.54 -7.29
CA ASP A 5 3.65 -24.19 -7.04
C ASP A 5 3.29 -22.77 -7.52
N ALA A 6 4.13 -21.76 -7.26
CA ALA A 6 3.86 -20.39 -7.69
C ALA A 6 5.10 -19.62 -8.12
N LEU A 7 4.94 -18.80 -9.17
CA LEU A 7 5.80 -17.66 -9.44
C LEU A 7 5.06 -16.37 -9.09
N ILE A 8 5.78 -15.43 -8.48
CA ILE A 8 5.23 -14.10 -8.20
C ILE A 8 6.16 -13.05 -8.77
N ALA A 9 5.62 -12.29 -9.73
CA ALA A 9 6.33 -11.21 -10.41
C ALA A 9 6.09 -9.87 -9.70
N GLU A 10 7.14 -9.22 -9.24
CA GLU A 10 7.08 -7.85 -8.74
C GLU A 10 7.64 -6.89 -9.80
N ILE A 11 6.74 -6.21 -10.50
CA ILE A 11 7.07 -5.28 -11.58
C ILE A 11 7.25 -3.87 -11.01
N GLY A 12 8.47 -3.59 -10.55
CA GLY A 12 8.86 -2.29 -10.02
C GLY A 12 9.17 -1.26 -11.09
N SER A 13 9.23 0.03 -10.73
CA SER A 13 9.59 1.11 -11.67
C SER A 13 11.01 1.02 -12.24
N THR A 14 11.92 0.38 -11.49
CA THR A 14 13.35 0.25 -11.83
C THR A 14 13.75 -1.20 -12.11
N THR A 15 13.26 -2.12 -11.29
CA THR A 15 13.61 -3.55 -11.34
C THR A 15 12.36 -4.42 -11.37
N THR A 16 12.43 -5.52 -12.10
CA THR A 16 11.43 -6.60 -12.09
C THR A 16 12.04 -7.80 -11.39
N LEU A 17 11.33 -8.32 -10.39
CA LEU A 17 11.74 -9.50 -9.62
C LEU A 17 10.74 -10.63 -9.88
N VAL A 18 11.22 -11.88 -9.93
CA VAL A 18 10.35 -13.06 -9.98
C VAL A 18 10.78 -14.02 -8.88
N ASN A 19 9.88 -14.26 -7.93
CA ASN A 19 10.09 -15.16 -6.81
C ASN A 19 9.43 -16.51 -7.07
N ALA A 20 10.17 -17.61 -6.83
CA ALA A 20 9.65 -18.96 -6.89
C ALA A 20 9.30 -19.50 -5.50
N PHE A 21 8.10 -20.06 -5.38
CA PHE A 21 7.60 -20.69 -4.17
C PHE A 21 7.09 -22.10 -4.45
N ASP A 22 7.33 -23.00 -3.52
CA ASP A 22 6.92 -24.40 -3.62
C ASP A 22 6.46 -24.96 -2.27
N GLY A 23 5.77 -26.10 -2.28
CA GLY A 23 5.22 -26.73 -1.08
C GLY A 23 4.09 -25.92 -0.43
N LEU A 24 3.40 -25.08 -1.19
CA LEU A 24 2.40 -24.11 -0.70
C LEU A 24 1.14 -24.77 -0.11
N GLY A 25 0.82 -26.00 -0.55
CA GLY A 25 -0.27 -26.82 0.01
C GLY A 25 0.18 -27.74 1.16
N GLY A 26 1.48 -27.75 1.48
CA GLY A 26 2.08 -28.65 2.47
C GLY A 26 2.46 -27.95 3.78
N PRO A 27 2.99 -28.72 4.75
CA PRO A 27 3.41 -28.18 6.05
C PRO A 27 4.72 -27.37 5.98
N ASN A 28 5.47 -27.47 4.88
CA ASN A 28 6.75 -26.79 4.72
C ASN A 28 6.80 -25.99 3.40
N PRO A 29 6.07 -24.87 3.30
CA PRO A 29 6.16 -23.99 2.15
C PRO A 29 7.54 -23.35 2.09
N VAL A 30 8.12 -23.15 0.91
CA VAL A 30 9.49 -22.65 0.76
C VAL A 30 9.58 -21.57 -0.31
N PHE A 31 10.40 -20.56 -0.04
CA PHE A 31 10.95 -19.69 -1.05
C PHE A 31 12.18 -20.38 -1.65
N LEU A 32 12.15 -20.67 -2.95
CA LEU A 32 13.20 -21.42 -3.65
C LEU A 32 14.31 -20.51 -4.21
N GLY A 33 13.94 -19.32 -4.67
CA GLY A 33 14.88 -18.38 -5.26
C GLY A 33 14.19 -17.23 -5.96
N GLN A 34 15.00 -16.25 -6.36
CA GLN A 34 14.57 -15.04 -7.03
C GLN A 34 15.40 -14.80 -8.28
N GLY A 35 14.75 -14.45 -9.38
CA GLY A 35 15.39 -13.87 -10.55
C GLY A 35 15.12 -12.37 -10.62
N ARG A 36 16.03 -11.63 -11.28
CA ARG A 36 15.95 -10.18 -11.38
C ARG A 36 16.32 -9.67 -12.76
N ALA A 37 15.69 -8.57 -13.16
CA ALA A 37 16.06 -7.81 -14.35
C ALA A 37 15.77 -6.31 -14.16
N LEU A 38 16.38 -5.47 -15.00
CA LEU A 38 15.93 -4.09 -15.16
C LEU A 38 14.53 -4.07 -15.76
N THR A 39 13.67 -3.22 -15.21
CA THR A 39 12.33 -3.02 -15.76
C THR A 39 12.41 -2.35 -17.12
N SER A 40 11.61 -2.84 -18.08
CA SER A 40 11.56 -2.38 -19.47
C SER A 40 10.43 -1.35 -19.75
N VAL A 41 9.93 -0.64 -18.72
CA VAL A 41 8.93 0.44 -18.87
C VAL A 41 9.38 1.48 -19.88
N ARG A 42 10.65 1.91 -19.82
CA ARG A 42 11.22 2.89 -20.78
C ARG A 42 11.35 2.35 -22.20
N GLN A 43 11.34 1.03 -22.36
CA GLN A 43 11.37 0.35 -23.65
C GLN A 43 9.95 0.13 -24.22
N GLY A 44 8.90 0.53 -23.48
CA GLY A 44 7.51 0.43 -23.93
C GLY A 44 6.89 -0.96 -23.77
N ASP A 45 7.60 -1.92 -23.16
CA ASP A 45 7.08 -3.26 -22.96
C ASP A 45 7.65 -3.91 -21.70
N VAL A 46 6.87 -3.90 -20.60
CA VAL A 46 7.25 -4.55 -19.33
C VAL A 46 7.43 -6.07 -19.44
N TRP A 47 6.87 -6.71 -20.47
CA TRP A 47 6.98 -8.15 -20.65
C TRP A 47 8.43 -8.60 -20.80
N LEU A 48 9.24 -7.83 -21.53
CA LEU A 48 10.64 -8.14 -21.75
C LEU A 48 11.46 -8.19 -20.45
N GLY A 49 11.17 -7.28 -19.51
CA GLY A 49 11.77 -7.29 -18.17
C GLY A 49 11.35 -8.52 -17.36
N LEU A 50 10.09 -8.93 -17.47
CA LEU A 50 9.57 -10.14 -16.83
C LEU A 50 10.22 -11.41 -17.41
N GLU A 51 10.34 -11.54 -18.73
CA GLU A 51 11.02 -12.68 -19.38
C GLU A 51 12.47 -12.80 -18.92
N ARG A 52 13.22 -11.69 -18.93
CA ARG A 52 14.61 -11.65 -18.44
C ARG A 52 14.71 -12.05 -16.98
N ALA A 53 13.78 -11.63 -16.13
CA ALA A 53 13.76 -12.02 -14.73
C ALA A 53 13.42 -13.51 -14.54
N MET A 54 12.56 -14.09 -15.37
CA MET A 54 12.28 -15.53 -15.37
C MET A 54 13.47 -16.36 -15.86
N GLU A 55 14.20 -15.89 -16.87
CA GLU A 55 15.44 -16.52 -17.34
C GLU A 55 16.54 -16.47 -16.25
N ASP A 56 16.68 -15.33 -15.58
CA ASP A 56 17.60 -15.18 -14.46
C ASP A 56 17.24 -16.11 -13.29
N LEU A 57 15.94 -16.23 -12.97
CA LEU A 57 15.44 -17.18 -11.96
C LEU A 57 15.80 -18.62 -12.32
N ALA A 58 15.60 -19.03 -13.57
CA ALA A 58 15.94 -20.37 -14.04
C ALA A 58 17.44 -20.65 -13.85
N ARG A 59 18.29 -19.68 -14.21
CA ARG A 59 19.74 -19.75 -13.98
C ARG A 59 20.09 -19.87 -12.50
N CYS A 60 19.48 -19.06 -11.63
CA CYS A 60 19.70 -19.09 -10.18
C CYS A 60 19.31 -20.44 -9.56
N LEU A 61 18.29 -21.11 -10.11
CA LEU A 61 17.83 -22.43 -9.66
C LEU A 61 18.54 -23.59 -10.37
N GLY A 62 19.53 -23.33 -11.23
CA GLY A 62 20.23 -24.37 -11.98
C GLY A 62 19.33 -25.13 -12.96
N ALA A 63 18.25 -24.51 -13.43
CA ALA A 63 17.28 -25.09 -14.34
C ALA A 63 17.31 -24.41 -15.71
N GLU A 64 17.01 -25.18 -16.76
CA GLU A 64 16.83 -24.64 -18.12
C GLU A 64 15.58 -23.74 -18.21
N LYS A 65 14.52 -24.11 -17.50
CA LYS A 65 13.25 -23.38 -17.43
C LYS A 65 12.52 -23.71 -16.13
N VAL A 66 11.79 -22.73 -15.60
CA VAL A 66 10.90 -22.88 -14.44
C VAL A 66 9.44 -22.86 -14.92
N GLY A 67 8.74 -23.98 -14.75
CA GLY A 67 7.29 -24.09 -14.90
C GLY A 67 6.57 -23.80 -13.60
N TYR A 68 5.30 -23.42 -13.68
CA TYR A 68 4.51 -22.97 -12.52
C TYR A 68 3.05 -23.38 -12.61
N LYS A 69 2.39 -23.56 -11.47
CA LYS A 69 0.92 -23.75 -11.40
C LYS A 69 0.19 -22.41 -11.36
N LEU A 70 0.73 -21.46 -10.59
CA LEU A 70 0.22 -20.10 -10.45
C LEU A 70 1.26 -19.07 -10.86
N LEU A 71 0.84 -18.04 -11.59
CA LEU A 71 1.61 -16.84 -11.81
C LEU A 71 0.84 -15.65 -11.25
N LEU A 72 1.36 -15.03 -10.20
CA LEU A 72 0.77 -13.84 -9.60
C LEU A 72 1.66 -12.62 -9.88
N ALA A 73 1.12 -11.41 -9.78
CA ALA A 73 1.92 -10.21 -9.99
C ALA A 73 1.55 -9.05 -9.06
N THR A 74 2.57 -8.31 -8.67
CA THR A 74 2.46 -6.94 -8.17
C THR A 74 3.02 -5.94 -9.16
N SER A 75 2.54 -4.69 -9.10
CA SER A 75 3.15 -3.61 -9.87
C SER A 75 3.18 -2.29 -9.10
N SER A 76 4.31 -1.60 -9.19
CA SER A 76 4.45 -0.16 -8.88
C SER A 76 4.79 0.68 -10.11
N ALA A 77 5.12 0.02 -11.24
CA ALA A 77 5.44 0.64 -12.52
C ALA A 77 4.26 1.37 -13.20
N ALA A 78 3.01 1.14 -12.75
CA ALA A 78 1.80 1.73 -13.33
C ALA A 78 1.56 3.23 -12.98
N GLY A 79 2.57 3.94 -12.44
CA GLY A 79 2.50 5.38 -12.19
C GLY A 79 1.88 5.80 -10.86
N GLY A 80 1.69 4.85 -9.94
CA GLY A 80 1.11 5.07 -8.61
C GLY A 80 -0.38 5.44 -8.64
N LEU A 81 -1.05 5.30 -7.51
CA LEU A 81 -2.47 5.64 -7.35
C LEU A 81 -2.64 7.17 -7.23
N ARG A 82 -2.37 7.92 -8.30
CA ARG A 82 -2.54 9.39 -8.31
C ARG A 82 -4.01 9.74 -8.34
N MET A 83 -4.47 10.50 -7.35
CA MET A 83 -5.91 10.74 -7.17
C MET A 83 -6.20 12.21 -6.84
N THR A 84 -7.40 12.66 -7.20
CA THR A 84 -7.97 13.92 -6.69
C THR A 84 -9.21 13.66 -5.86
N VAL A 85 -9.44 14.54 -4.88
CA VAL A 85 -10.61 14.47 -3.98
C VAL A 85 -11.38 15.78 -4.09
N HIS A 86 -12.66 15.70 -4.38
CA HIS A 86 -13.55 16.86 -4.47
C HIS A 86 -14.72 16.61 -3.53
N GLY A 87 -14.91 17.48 -2.55
CA GLY A 87 -15.99 17.38 -1.56
C GLY A 87 -16.77 18.68 -1.40
N LEU A 88 -17.76 18.67 -0.50
CA LEU A 88 -18.60 19.85 -0.26
C LEU A 88 -17.97 20.79 0.77
N VAL A 89 -17.66 20.27 1.95
CA VAL A 89 -17.09 21.03 3.07
C VAL A 89 -15.75 20.42 3.45
N TYR A 90 -14.74 21.28 3.64
CA TYR A 90 -13.36 20.88 3.91
C TYR A 90 -13.23 20.00 5.16
N ASP A 91 -13.77 20.47 6.28
CA ASP A 91 -13.62 19.80 7.58
C ASP A 91 -14.52 18.57 7.77
N MET A 92 -15.40 18.26 6.81
CA MET A 92 -16.35 17.15 6.88
C MET A 92 -16.10 16.16 5.74
N THR A 93 -16.86 16.28 4.64
CA THR A 93 -16.84 15.35 3.51
C THR A 93 -15.48 15.23 2.82
N VAL A 94 -14.72 16.33 2.71
CA VAL A 94 -13.39 16.32 2.11
C VAL A 94 -12.41 15.59 3.00
N LYS A 95 -12.39 15.88 4.31
CA LYS A 95 -11.54 15.16 5.28
C LYS A 95 -11.84 13.66 5.24
N ALA A 96 -13.11 13.26 5.28
CA ALA A 96 -13.53 11.86 5.20
C ALA A 96 -13.04 11.17 3.91
N ALA A 97 -13.23 11.82 2.77
CA ALA A 97 -12.77 11.32 1.46
C ALA A 97 -11.23 11.25 1.38
N LYS A 98 -10.53 12.20 1.99
CA LYS A 98 -9.06 12.21 2.10
C LYS A 98 -8.57 11.00 2.89
N GLU A 99 -9.20 10.68 4.01
CA GLU A 99 -8.85 9.51 4.83
C GLU A 99 -9.14 8.18 4.12
N ALA A 100 -10.24 8.10 3.36
CA ALA A 100 -10.52 6.94 2.52
C ALA A 100 -9.42 6.75 1.45
N ALA A 101 -9.04 7.83 0.78
CA ALA A 101 -8.02 7.87 -0.26
C ALA A 101 -6.64 7.50 0.24
N LEU A 102 -6.18 8.16 1.31
CA LEU A 102 -4.87 7.90 1.92
C LEU A 102 -4.81 6.47 2.46
N GLY A 103 -5.88 6.01 3.11
CA GLY A 103 -5.98 4.62 3.58
C GLY A 103 -6.02 3.58 2.45
N ALA A 104 -6.51 3.94 1.26
CA ALA A 104 -6.42 3.12 0.05
C ALA A 104 -5.02 3.15 -0.59
N GLY A 105 -4.15 4.03 -0.12
CA GLY A 105 -2.80 4.22 -0.62
C GLY A 105 -2.67 5.23 -1.75
N ALA A 106 -3.61 6.16 -1.88
CA ALA A 106 -3.57 7.17 -2.92
C ALA A 106 -2.49 8.25 -2.68
N ILE A 107 -1.86 8.69 -3.77
CA ILE A 107 -1.03 9.89 -3.83
C ILE A 107 -1.97 11.04 -4.21
N LEU A 108 -2.42 11.80 -3.21
CA LEU A 108 -3.32 12.93 -3.45
C LEU A 108 -2.60 14.08 -4.11
N ARG A 109 -3.02 14.43 -5.33
CA ARG A 109 -2.43 15.52 -6.12
C ARG A 109 -3.23 16.82 -6.05
N MET A 110 -4.51 16.72 -5.70
CA MET A 110 -5.40 17.86 -5.57
C MET A 110 -6.58 17.52 -4.67
N VAL A 111 -6.95 18.47 -3.82
CA VAL A 111 -8.11 18.39 -2.94
C VAL A 111 -8.88 19.70 -3.05
N THR A 112 -10.19 19.64 -3.27
CA THR A 112 -11.05 20.83 -3.30
C THR A 112 -12.29 20.66 -2.42
N ALA A 113 -12.85 21.79 -1.99
CA ALA A 113 -14.11 21.88 -1.27
C ALA A 113 -15.04 22.86 -1.98
N GLY A 114 -16.33 22.54 -2.03
CA GLY A 114 -17.37 23.40 -2.60
C GLY A 114 -17.49 23.29 -4.12
N PRO A 115 -18.14 24.28 -4.76
CA PRO A 115 -18.30 24.31 -6.22
C PRO A 115 -16.95 24.44 -6.92
N LEU A 116 -16.70 23.59 -7.92
CA LEU A 116 -15.51 23.69 -8.75
C LEU A 116 -15.55 24.94 -9.64
N SER A 117 -14.39 25.59 -9.75
CA SER A 117 -14.12 26.69 -10.67
C SER A 117 -13.43 26.22 -11.94
N ASP A 118 -13.36 27.08 -12.97
CA ASP A 118 -12.62 26.79 -14.19
C ASP A 118 -11.12 26.61 -13.93
N THR A 119 -10.56 27.36 -12.97
CA THR A 119 -9.18 27.20 -12.51
C THR A 119 -8.94 25.83 -11.90
N ASP A 120 -9.90 25.32 -11.12
CA ASP A 120 -9.81 23.97 -10.57
C ASP A 120 -9.83 22.91 -11.67
N LEU A 121 -10.66 23.10 -12.70
CA LEU A 121 -10.72 22.20 -13.85
C LEU A 121 -9.44 22.24 -14.68
N ALA A 122 -8.82 23.41 -14.86
CA ALA A 122 -7.52 23.52 -15.52
C ALA A 122 -6.44 22.76 -14.74
N ARG A 123 -6.35 22.97 -13.42
CA ARG A 123 -5.42 22.25 -12.55
C ARG A 123 -5.67 20.75 -12.55
N LEU A 124 -6.94 20.32 -12.57
CA LEU A 124 -7.30 18.91 -12.64
C LEU A 124 -6.77 18.24 -13.94
N ARG A 125 -6.75 18.98 -15.07
CA ARG A 125 -6.14 18.50 -16.33
C ARG A 125 -4.62 18.37 -16.24
N GLU A 126 -3.95 19.32 -15.60
CA GLU A 126 -2.50 19.30 -15.41
C GLU A 126 -2.07 18.14 -14.51
N VAL A 127 -2.83 17.87 -13.46
CA VAL A 127 -2.58 16.78 -12.50
C VAL A 127 -2.61 15.40 -13.16
N ARG A 128 -3.44 15.20 -14.20
CA ARG A 128 -3.68 13.91 -14.88
C ARG A 128 -3.90 12.76 -13.88
N PRO A 129 -4.95 12.83 -13.04
CA PRO A 129 -5.20 11.79 -12.06
C PRO A 129 -5.56 10.47 -12.74
N ASN A 130 -5.26 9.37 -12.07
CA ASN A 130 -5.68 8.03 -12.48
C ASN A 130 -7.08 7.69 -11.93
N ILE A 131 -7.50 8.32 -10.83
CA ILE A 131 -8.84 8.18 -10.23
C ILE A 131 -9.31 9.55 -9.71
N ILE A 132 -10.61 9.82 -9.78
CA ILE A 132 -11.23 11.01 -9.18
C ILE A 132 -12.24 10.55 -8.12
N LEU A 133 -12.12 11.00 -6.88
CA LEU A 133 -13.11 10.78 -5.83
C LEU A 133 -14.00 12.01 -5.67
N LEU A 134 -15.27 11.87 -6.02
CA LEU A 134 -16.30 12.87 -5.77
C LEU A 134 -17.09 12.47 -4.53
N ALA A 135 -16.92 13.23 -3.46
CA ALA A 135 -17.71 13.14 -2.22
C ALA A 135 -18.53 14.42 -2.05
N GLY A 136 -19.40 14.46 -1.05
CA GLY A 136 -20.15 15.68 -0.72
C GLY A 136 -21.59 15.43 -0.32
N GLY A 137 -22.07 16.30 0.56
CA GLY A 137 -23.37 16.19 1.21
C GLY A 137 -23.42 15.06 2.25
N VAL A 138 -24.11 15.31 3.36
CA VAL A 138 -24.71 14.22 4.14
C VAL A 138 -25.81 13.57 3.30
N ASP A 139 -26.24 12.37 3.68
CA ASP A 139 -27.36 11.73 3.00
C ASP A 139 -28.63 12.60 3.13
N PHE A 140 -29.32 12.76 2.00
CA PHE A 140 -30.50 13.63 1.85
C PHE A 140 -30.23 15.12 2.05
N GLY A 141 -28.94 15.53 2.11
CA GLY A 141 -28.52 16.93 2.20
C GLY A 141 -28.34 17.60 0.84
N ASP A 142 -27.27 18.40 0.70
CA ASP A 142 -26.95 19.15 -0.52
C ASP A 142 -26.96 18.25 -1.78
N ARG A 143 -27.60 18.76 -2.83
CA ARG A 143 -27.72 18.10 -4.13
C ARG A 143 -27.02 18.91 -5.21
N ASP A 144 -27.27 20.22 -5.23
CA ASP A 144 -26.94 21.08 -6.36
C ASP A 144 -25.44 21.22 -6.59
N THR A 145 -24.65 21.37 -5.52
CA THR A 145 -23.20 21.52 -5.64
C THR A 145 -22.57 20.24 -6.16
N VAL A 146 -23.00 19.10 -5.63
CA VAL A 146 -22.50 17.78 -6.05
C VAL A 146 -22.83 17.50 -7.50
N LEU A 147 -24.08 17.74 -7.93
CA LEU A 147 -24.52 17.54 -9.31
C LEU A 147 -23.80 18.50 -10.27
N ARG A 148 -23.61 19.77 -9.87
CA ARG A 148 -22.82 20.73 -10.64
C ARG A 148 -21.39 20.23 -10.84
N ASN A 149 -20.72 19.81 -9.78
CA ASN A 149 -19.35 19.30 -9.85
C ASN A 149 -19.27 18.02 -10.71
N ALA A 150 -20.23 17.10 -10.58
CA ALA A 150 -20.31 15.92 -11.42
C ALA A 150 -20.39 16.28 -12.92
N ARG A 151 -21.25 17.23 -13.29
CA ARG A 151 -21.36 17.70 -14.69
C ARG A 151 -20.06 18.32 -15.20
N LEU A 152 -19.40 19.14 -14.39
CA LEU A 152 -18.13 19.79 -14.77
C LEU A 152 -17.01 18.76 -14.98
N ILE A 153 -16.88 17.80 -14.07
CA ILE A 153 -15.89 16.72 -14.19
C ILE A 153 -16.17 15.86 -15.43
N ALA A 154 -17.43 15.46 -15.64
CA ALA A 154 -17.85 14.65 -16.78
C ALA A 154 -17.59 15.39 -18.12
N ALA A 155 -17.93 16.68 -18.19
CA ALA A 155 -17.70 17.50 -19.38
C ALA A 155 -16.21 17.69 -19.69
N ALA A 156 -15.34 17.66 -18.68
CA ALA A 156 -13.90 17.80 -18.86
C ALA A 156 -13.25 16.57 -19.52
N ARG A 157 -13.92 15.41 -19.56
CA ARG A 157 -13.48 14.16 -20.23
C ARG A 157 -12.04 13.78 -19.88
N MET A 158 -11.72 13.75 -18.59
CA MET A 158 -10.36 13.49 -18.09
C MET A 158 -9.83 12.08 -18.40
N GLY A 159 -10.69 11.13 -18.79
CA GLY A 159 -10.35 9.73 -19.03
C GLY A 159 -10.09 8.92 -17.75
N ALA A 160 -10.11 9.56 -16.58
CA ALA A 160 -9.98 8.91 -15.29
C ALA A 160 -11.34 8.39 -14.80
N PRO A 161 -11.45 7.14 -14.32
CA PRO A 161 -12.65 6.65 -13.66
C PRO A 161 -12.97 7.47 -12.39
N VAL A 162 -14.26 7.61 -12.11
CA VAL A 162 -14.79 8.36 -10.99
C VAL A 162 -15.33 7.41 -9.92
N ILE A 163 -15.04 7.69 -8.66
CA ILE A 163 -15.71 7.06 -7.52
C ILE A 163 -16.62 8.11 -6.89
N TYR A 164 -17.89 7.78 -6.72
CA TYR A 164 -18.85 8.62 -6.05
C TYR A 164 -19.18 8.06 -4.67
N ALA A 165 -18.90 8.84 -3.63
CA ALA A 165 -19.11 8.46 -2.24
C ALA A 165 -19.78 9.59 -1.44
N GLY A 166 -20.82 10.20 -2.03
CA GLY A 166 -21.59 11.29 -1.43
C GLY A 166 -23.06 10.94 -1.22
N ASN A 167 -23.88 11.98 -1.04
CA ASN A 167 -25.32 11.94 -0.79
C ASN A 167 -26.05 10.82 -1.56
N ARG A 168 -26.54 9.81 -0.83
CA ARG A 168 -27.23 8.64 -1.43
C ARG A 168 -28.47 9.01 -2.26
N ALA A 169 -29.13 10.12 -1.96
CA ALA A 169 -30.36 10.55 -2.62
C ALA A 169 -30.19 10.92 -4.11
N ILE A 170 -28.95 11.19 -4.54
CA ILE A 170 -28.64 11.64 -5.91
C ILE A 170 -27.72 10.68 -6.68
N GLN A 171 -27.48 9.48 -6.15
CA GLN A 171 -26.61 8.50 -6.80
C GLN A 171 -27.03 8.16 -8.23
N GLY A 172 -28.35 8.04 -8.48
CA GLY A 172 -28.89 7.77 -9.82
C GLY A 172 -28.60 8.90 -10.81
N GLU A 173 -28.73 10.15 -10.38
CA GLU A 173 -28.45 11.33 -11.21
C GLU A 173 -26.97 11.47 -11.51
N VAL A 174 -26.11 11.26 -10.51
CA VAL A 174 -24.64 11.25 -10.68
C VAL A 174 -24.23 10.15 -11.65
N LYS A 175 -24.79 8.94 -11.52
CA LYS A 175 -24.52 7.84 -12.43
C LYS A 175 -24.90 8.20 -13.87
N ALA A 176 -26.10 8.75 -14.08
CA ALA A 176 -26.57 9.16 -15.40
C ALA A 176 -25.67 10.22 -16.05
N ILE A 177 -25.12 11.17 -15.27
CA ILE A 177 -24.19 12.20 -15.76
C ILE A 177 -22.91 11.57 -16.33
N PHE A 178 -22.29 10.65 -15.58
CA PHE A 178 -21.03 10.04 -16.01
C PHE A 178 -21.21 9.00 -17.11
N ASP A 179 -22.28 8.20 -17.05
CA ASP A 179 -22.66 7.27 -18.12
C ASP A 179 -22.86 8.03 -19.44
N GLY A 180 -23.59 9.15 -19.41
CA GLY A 180 -23.82 10.00 -20.58
C GLY A 180 -22.55 10.64 -21.17
N ALA A 181 -21.49 10.78 -20.37
CA ALA A 181 -20.19 11.26 -20.81
C ALA A 181 -19.21 10.13 -21.19
N GLY A 182 -19.62 8.86 -21.08
CA GLY A 182 -18.75 7.70 -21.34
C GLY A 182 -17.62 7.55 -20.31
N THR A 183 -17.79 8.10 -19.10
CA THR A 183 -16.80 8.01 -18.01
C THR A 183 -17.23 6.94 -17.02
N ALA A 184 -16.37 5.95 -16.76
CA ALA A 184 -16.67 4.90 -15.79
C ALA A 184 -16.88 5.51 -14.39
N VAL A 185 -18.00 5.16 -13.74
CA VAL A 185 -18.32 5.61 -12.39
C VAL A 185 -18.64 4.43 -11.47
N THR A 186 -18.00 4.40 -10.30
CA THR A 186 -18.30 3.44 -9.23
C THR A 186 -19.02 4.17 -8.10
N ILE A 187 -20.26 3.75 -7.81
CA ILE A 187 -21.05 4.29 -6.71
C ILE A 187 -20.78 3.46 -5.45
N VAL A 188 -20.52 4.13 -4.32
CA VAL A 188 -20.39 3.49 -3.00
C VAL A 188 -21.22 4.22 -1.96
N GLU A 189 -21.29 3.65 -0.77
CA GLU A 189 -21.85 4.33 0.40
C GLU A 189 -21.12 5.64 0.69
N ASN A 190 -21.85 6.61 1.24
CA ASN A 190 -21.35 7.94 1.54
C ASN A 190 -20.22 7.87 2.58
N VAL A 191 -19.10 8.57 2.36
CA VAL A 191 -18.00 8.64 3.34
C VAL A 191 -18.35 9.42 4.61
N TYR A 192 -19.39 10.25 4.53
CA TYR A 192 -19.88 11.08 5.63
C TYR A 192 -21.42 11.15 5.58
N PRO A 193 -22.12 10.04 5.88
CA PRO A 193 -23.57 9.93 5.67
C PRO A 193 -24.38 10.85 6.59
N ARG A 194 -23.86 11.17 7.77
CA ARG A 194 -24.49 12.05 8.76
C ARG A 194 -23.41 12.90 9.43
N VAL A 195 -23.83 14.01 10.06
CA VAL A 195 -22.94 14.83 10.89
C VAL A 195 -22.28 13.95 11.96
N ASP A 196 -20.96 14.08 12.05
CA ASP A 196 -20.05 13.34 12.93
C ASP A 196 -20.01 11.82 12.75
N VAL A 197 -20.46 11.29 11.61
CA VAL A 197 -20.36 9.87 11.26
C VAL A 197 -19.47 9.67 10.05
N LEU A 198 -18.38 8.91 10.21
CA LEU A 198 -17.45 8.55 9.15
C LEU A 198 -17.69 7.11 8.67
N ASN A 199 -17.80 6.90 7.36
CA ASN A 199 -17.94 5.58 6.73
C ASN A 199 -16.97 5.43 5.53
N ILE A 200 -15.66 5.39 5.82
CA ILE A 200 -14.61 5.49 4.80
C ILE A 200 -14.28 4.16 4.12
N GLU A 201 -14.65 3.03 4.72
CA GLU A 201 -14.27 1.68 4.26
C GLU A 201 -14.84 1.31 2.87
N PRO A 202 -16.11 1.60 2.54
CA PRO A 202 -16.65 1.34 1.20
C PRO A 202 -15.88 2.09 0.11
N ALA A 203 -15.61 3.39 0.32
CA ALA A 203 -14.83 4.20 -0.61
C ALA A 203 -13.38 3.70 -0.73
N ARG A 204 -12.74 3.37 0.39
CA ARG A 204 -11.38 2.80 0.42
C ARG A 204 -11.27 1.54 -0.45
N ARG A 205 -12.20 0.59 -0.28
CA ARG A 205 -12.24 -0.65 -1.08
C ARG A 205 -12.48 -0.38 -2.57
N ALA A 206 -13.35 0.56 -2.90
CA ALA A 206 -13.59 0.93 -4.29
C ALA A 206 -12.36 1.56 -4.95
N ILE A 207 -11.62 2.42 -4.23
CA ILE A 207 -10.38 3.02 -4.74
C ILE A 207 -9.36 1.93 -5.08
N GLN A 208 -9.16 0.96 -4.18
CA GLN A 208 -8.25 -0.16 -4.42
C GLN A 208 -8.68 -1.01 -5.61
N ARG A 209 -9.98 -1.35 -5.70
CA ARG A 209 -10.54 -2.15 -6.79
C ARG A 209 -10.40 -1.44 -8.15
N VAL A 210 -10.84 -0.18 -8.24
CA VAL A 210 -10.75 0.60 -9.48
C VAL A 210 -9.28 0.73 -9.90
N PHE A 211 -8.37 0.92 -8.96
CA PHE A 211 -6.95 0.93 -9.29
C PHE A 211 -6.46 -0.43 -9.83
N GLU A 212 -6.79 -1.54 -9.18
CA GLU A 212 -6.46 -2.92 -9.66
C GLU A 212 -7.01 -3.21 -11.06
N GLU A 213 -8.19 -2.68 -11.39
CA GLU A 213 -8.79 -2.80 -12.73
C GLU A 213 -8.05 -1.96 -13.78
N HIS A 214 -7.51 -0.80 -13.40
CA HIS A 214 -6.91 0.17 -14.32
C HIS A 214 -5.37 0.22 -14.32
N ILE A 215 -4.68 -0.63 -13.53
CA ILE A 215 -3.21 -0.79 -13.54
C ILE A 215 -2.65 -1.16 -14.93
N VAL A 216 -3.49 -1.71 -15.80
CA VAL A 216 -3.13 -2.23 -17.14
C VAL A 216 -2.72 -1.16 -18.17
N THR A 217 -2.82 0.14 -17.86
CA THR A 217 -2.51 1.21 -18.82
C THR A 217 -1.01 1.44 -19.05
N ALA A 218 -0.12 0.80 -18.29
CA ALA A 218 1.32 0.91 -18.55
C ALA A 218 1.74 0.03 -19.75
N PRO A 219 2.69 0.50 -20.60
CA PRO A 219 3.09 -0.21 -21.81
C PRO A 219 3.56 -1.66 -21.53
N GLY A 220 2.90 -2.65 -22.16
CA GLY A 220 3.17 -4.09 -21.99
C GLY A 220 2.39 -4.79 -20.87
N MET A 221 1.66 -4.06 -20.01
CA MET A 221 0.91 -4.68 -18.89
C MET A 221 -0.30 -5.50 -19.32
N ALA A 222 -0.84 -5.25 -20.51
CA ALA A 222 -1.95 -6.05 -21.06
C ALA A 222 -1.54 -7.53 -21.21
N ARG A 223 -0.34 -7.79 -21.75
CA ARG A 223 0.20 -9.15 -21.89
C ARG A 223 0.47 -9.80 -20.53
N VAL A 224 0.97 -9.03 -19.56
CA VAL A 224 1.14 -9.52 -18.18
C VAL A 224 -0.22 -9.94 -17.61
N ARG A 225 -1.27 -9.13 -17.81
CA ARG A 225 -2.63 -9.42 -17.33
C ARG A 225 -3.22 -10.70 -17.92
N GLU A 226 -2.87 -11.07 -19.15
CA GLU A 226 -3.33 -12.29 -19.82
C GLU A 226 -2.72 -13.57 -19.23
N VAL A 227 -1.48 -13.50 -18.73
CA VAL A 227 -0.76 -14.70 -18.23
C VAL A 227 -0.87 -14.91 -16.73
N VAL A 228 -1.17 -13.85 -15.97
CA VAL A 228 -1.32 -13.96 -14.51
C VAL A 228 -2.62 -14.67 -14.16
N SER A 229 -2.56 -15.54 -13.16
CA SER A 229 -3.70 -16.33 -12.66
C SER A 229 -4.75 -15.48 -11.91
N SER A 230 -4.44 -14.22 -11.59
CA SER A 230 -5.34 -13.28 -10.92
C SER A 230 -5.10 -11.84 -11.35
N GLY A 231 -5.92 -10.90 -10.88
CA GLY A 231 -5.63 -9.47 -11.04
C GLY A 231 -4.24 -9.09 -10.51
N ILE A 232 -3.68 -8.02 -11.07
CA ILE A 232 -2.38 -7.47 -10.66
C ILE A 232 -2.60 -6.57 -9.46
N MET A 233 -1.94 -6.86 -8.35
CA MET A 233 -2.06 -6.05 -7.14
C MET A 233 -1.06 -4.88 -7.16
N PRO A 234 -1.41 -3.69 -6.67
CA PRO A 234 -0.41 -2.67 -6.35
C PRO A 234 0.64 -3.21 -5.38
N THR A 235 1.93 -2.97 -5.62
CA THR A 235 2.99 -3.36 -4.67
C THR A 235 2.70 -2.85 -3.24
N PRO A 236 2.30 -1.59 -3.02
CA PRO A 236 1.97 -1.14 -1.66
C PRO A 236 0.71 -1.80 -1.08
N GLY A 237 -0.24 -2.19 -1.94
CA GLY A 237 -1.40 -2.98 -1.52
C GLY A 237 -0.98 -4.35 -1.00
N ALA A 238 -0.01 -4.98 -1.67
CA ALA A 238 0.54 -6.27 -1.28
C ALA A 238 1.34 -6.19 0.01
N VAL A 239 2.21 -5.19 0.15
CA VAL A 239 2.96 -4.94 1.39
C VAL A 239 2.01 -4.69 2.57
N MET A 240 0.92 -3.94 2.38
CA MET A 240 -0.10 -3.75 3.42
C MET A 240 -0.84 -5.06 3.76
N ALA A 241 -1.15 -5.90 2.77
CA ALA A 241 -1.77 -7.21 3.02
C ALA A 241 -0.84 -8.12 3.83
N ALA A 242 0.44 -8.16 3.48
CA ALA A 242 1.48 -8.86 4.24
C ALA A 242 1.62 -8.32 5.67
N ALA A 243 1.65 -7.00 5.85
CA ALA A 243 1.73 -6.35 7.15
C ALA A 243 0.55 -6.73 8.06
N LYS A 244 -0.68 -6.76 7.53
CA LYS A 244 -1.87 -7.19 8.29
C LYS A 244 -1.80 -8.65 8.71
N LEU A 245 -1.29 -9.54 7.86
CA LEU A 245 -1.13 -10.96 8.20
C LEU A 245 -0.05 -11.17 9.25
N LEU A 246 1.07 -10.46 9.14
CA LEU A 246 2.12 -10.48 10.15
C LEU A 246 1.60 -9.92 11.47
N TYR A 247 0.77 -8.89 11.48
CA TYR A 247 0.18 -8.36 12.70
C TYR A 247 -0.59 -9.43 13.50
N GLU A 248 -1.35 -10.29 12.83
CA GLU A 248 -2.03 -11.43 13.49
C GLU A 248 -1.03 -12.42 14.12
N ALA A 249 0.14 -12.61 13.50
CA ALA A 249 1.15 -13.57 13.94
C ALA A 249 2.10 -13.01 15.03
N ILE A 250 2.55 -11.76 14.90
CA ILE A 250 3.64 -11.18 15.73
C ILE A 250 3.23 -9.91 16.50
N GLY A 251 2.01 -9.41 16.29
CA GLY A 251 1.47 -8.22 16.95
C GLY A 251 1.90 -6.90 16.29
N ASP A 252 1.84 -5.81 17.07
CA ASP A 252 2.04 -4.44 16.61
C ASP A 252 3.34 -4.23 15.84
N LEU A 253 3.22 -3.74 14.60
CA LEU A 253 4.34 -3.59 13.69
C LEU A 253 4.25 -2.33 12.84
N VAL A 254 5.41 -1.93 12.34
CA VAL A 254 5.56 -0.99 11.24
C VAL A 254 6.46 -1.60 10.17
N VAL A 255 6.06 -1.52 8.92
CA VAL A 255 6.88 -1.87 7.76
C VAL A 255 7.35 -0.58 7.09
N ILE A 256 8.64 -0.50 6.80
CA ILE A 256 9.27 0.58 6.05
C ILE A 256 9.78 -0.03 4.74
N ASP A 257 9.14 0.33 3.64
CA ASP A 257 9.51 -0.10 2.28
C ASP A 257 10.23 1.04 1.57
N VAL A 258 11.57 0.96 1.52
CA VAL A 258 12.41 1.98 0.90
C VAL A 258 12.74 1.55 -0.53
N GLY A 259 12.12 2.23 -1.48
CA GLY A 259 12.32 2.02 -2.91
C GLY A 259 13.20 3.09 -3.57
N GLY A 260 13.52 2.87 -4.85
CA GLY A 260 14.27 3.85 -5.64
C GLY A 260 13.49 5.15 -5.90
N ALA A 261 12.16 5.11 -5.86
CA ALA A 261 11.29 6.26 -6.16
C ALA A 261 10.52 6.80 -4.94
N THR A 262 10.07 5.93 -4.05
CA THR A 262 9.27 6.32 -2.87
C THR A 262 9.74 5.58 -1.64
N THR A 263 9.41 6.14 -0.48
CA THR A 263 9.45 5.41 0.80
C THR A 263 8.03 5.29 1.33
N ASP A 264 7.60 4.06 1.58
CA ASP A 264 6.28 3.75 2.07
C ASP A 264 6.37 3.28 3.53
N VAL A 265 5.46 3.77 4.38
CA VAL A 265 5.37 3.34 5.79
C VAL A 265 3.99 2.75 6.04
N HIS A 266 3.96 1.48 6.44
CA HIS A 266 2.75 0.72 6.75
C HIS A 266 2.73 0.37 8.22
N SER A 267 1.82 0.96 9.01
CA SER A 267 1.64 0.59 10.42
C SER A 267 0.38 -0.25 10.59
N VAL A 268 0.46 -1.27 11.45
CA VAL A 268 -0.69 -2.04 11.91
C VAL A 268 -0.58 -2.15 13.42
N THR A 269 -1.38 -1.33 14.12
CA THR A 269 -1.38 -1.23 15.58
C THR A 269 -2.63 -0.50 16.05
N GLU A 270 -3.16 -0.87 17.22
CA GLU A 270 -4.23 -0.13 17.89
C GLU A 270 -3.70 1.12 18.62
N GLY A 271 -2.38 1.21 18.83
CA GLY A 271 -1.78 2.24 19.68
C GLY A 271 -2.01 1.97 21.17
N SER A 272 -1.74 2.98 21.98
CA SER A 272 -1.86 2.92 23.43
C SER A 272 -3.20 3.49 23.93
N GLU A 273 -3.77 2.90 24.98
CA GLU A 273 -4.99 3.43 25.62
C GLU A 273 -4.78 4.86 26.15
N GLU A 274 -3.55 5.19 26.58
CA GLU A 274 -3.19 6.50 27.09
C GLU A 274 -3.28 7.58 26.00
N VAL A 275 -2.75 7.30 24.81
CA VAL A 275 -2.83 8.22 23.67
C VAL A 275 -4.26 8.30 23.13
N ALA A 276 -4.98 7.17 23.07
CA ALA A 276 -6.35 7.12 22.61
C ALA A 276 -7.28 8.08 23.40
N LYS A 277 -7.05 8.24 24.71
CA LYS A 277 -7.82 9.15 25.59
C LYS A 277 -7.61 10.63 25.28
N ILE A 278 -6.49 11.00 24.67
CA ILE A 278 -6.13 12.40 24.35
C ILE A 278 -6.12 12.68 22.85
N LEU A 279 -6.53 11.71 22.02
CA LEU A 279 -6.50 11.80 20.57
C LEU A 279 -7.62 12.72 20.06
N THR A 280 -7.25 13.70 19.24
CA THR A 280 -8.19 14.71 18.69
C THR A 280 -9.01 14.21 17.50
N SER A 281 -8.59 13.12 16.86
CA SER A 281 -9.28 12.52 15.72
C SER A 281 -8.91 11.03 15.65
N PRO A 282 -9.87 10.12 15.39
CA PRO A 282 -9.60 8.69 15.32
C PRO A 282 -8.64 8.36 14.17
N GLU A 283 -7.76 7.39 14.39
CA GLU A 283 -6.81 6.87 13.39
C GLU A 283 -7.12 5.40 13.09
N PRO A 284 -6.97 4.95 11.83
CA PRO A 284 -7.22 3.55 11.49
C PRO A 284 -6.15 2.63 12.08
N VAL A 285 -6.52 1.39 12.43
CA VAL A 285 -5.58 0.36 12.93
C VAL A 285 -4.46 0.10 11.92
N ALA A 286 -4.82 -0.08 10.65
CA ALA A 286 -3.89 -0.19 9.55
C ALA A 286 -3.81 1.13 8.77
N LYS A 287 -2.62 1.73 8.69
CA LYS A 287 -2.38 2.99 7.99
C LYS A 287 -1.18 2.87 7.06
N ARG A 288 -1.28 3.48 5.88
CA ARG A 288 -0.16 3.69 4.97
C ARG A 288 0.06 5.17 4.75
N THR A 289 1.31 5.60 4.75
CA THR A 289 1.74 6.86 4.12
C THR A 289 2.76 6.55 3.03
N VAL A 290 2.84 7.45 2.04
CA VAL A 290 3.79 7.34 0.93
C VAL A 290 4.51 8.67 0.78
N GLU A 291 5.83 8.61 0.90
CA GLU A 291 6.71 9.75 0.77
C GLU A 291 7.28 9.75 -0.65
N GLY A 292 6.55 10.43 -1.55
CA GLY A 292 6.89 10.49 -2.97
C GLY A 292 8.17 11.28 -3.27
N ASP A 293 8.65 12.06 -2.30
CA ASP A 293 9.90 12.82 -2.33
C ASP A 293 11.09 12.03 -1.76
N LEU A 294 10.87 10.87 -1.12
CA LEU A 294 11.92 10.10 -0.43
C LEU A 294 12.27 8.80 -1.16
N GLY A 295 12.73 8.90 -2.39
CA GLY A 295 13.24 7.77 -3.17
C GLY A 295 14.76 7.77 -3.24
N VAL A 296 15.42 6.63 -2.99
CA VAL A 296 16.89 6.59 -2.89
C VAL A 296 17.62 6.69 -4.23
N PHE A 297 16.91 6.78 -5.35
CA PHE A 297 17.49 6.92 -6.70
C PHE A 297 16.82 8.04 -7.50
N ILE A 298 15.54 7.88 -7.86
CA ILE A 298 14.79 8.84 -8.69
C ILE A 298 14.66 10.20 -7.99
N ASN A 299 14.48 10.18 -6.66
CA ASN A 299 14.26 11.37 -5.84
C ASN A 299 15.41 11.59 -4.84
N ALA A 300 16.60 11.05 -5.13
CA ALA A 300 17.74 11.07 -4.22
C ALA A 300 18.17 12.49 -3.84
N SER A 301 18.11 13.42 -4.80
CA SER A 301 18.42 14.84 -4.58
C SER A 301 17.58 15.47 -3.48
N ASN A 302 16.28 15.15 -3.42
CA ASN A 302 15.39 15.70 -2.40
C ASN A 302 15.82 15.27 -0.99
N ILE A 303 16.31 14.03 -0.84
CA ILE A 303 16.81 13.53 0.45
C ILE A 303 18.09 14.31 0.83
N VAL A 304 19.01 14.51 -0.12
CA VAL A 304 20.23 15.32 0.12
C VAL A 304 19.87 16.75 0.54
N ASP A 305 18.91 17.38 -0.12
CA ASP A 305 18.45 18.73 0.20
C ASP A 305 17.78 18.81 1.58
N LEU A 306 16.98 17.80 1.95
CA LEU A 306 16.32 17.72 3.26
C LEU A 306 17.30 17.52 4.41
N VAL A 307 18.37 16.75 4.19
CA VAL A 307 19.41 16.47 5.20
C VAL A 307 20.41 17.62 5.29
N GLY A 308 20.69 18.26 4.15
CA GLY A 308 21.75 19.24 3.97
C GLY A 308 23.05 18.57 3.47
N PRO A 309 23.62 19.03 2.33
CA PRO A 309 24.80 18.42 1.74
C PRO A 309 26.03 18.45 2.67
N ASP A 310 26.21 19.51 3.46
CA ASP A 310 27.36 19.65 4.37
C ASP A 310 27.34 18.58 5.48
N LYS A 311 26.16 18.34 6.07
CA LYS A 311 25.98 17.30 7.09
C LYS A 311 26.28 15.93 6.49
N LEU A 312 25.72 15.66 5.32
CA LEU A 312 25.88 14.37 4.67
C LEU A 312 27.33 14.14 4.22
N ALA A 313 28.02 15.18 3.77
CA ALA A 313 29.45 15.15 3.44
C ALA A 313 30.31 14.85 4.68
N GLN A 314 29.98 15.45 5.83
CA GLN A 314 30.66 15.19 7.09
C GLN A 314 30.50 13.73 7.53
N ASP A 315 29.29 13.17 7.42
CA ASP A 315 29.00 11.80 7.81
C ASP A 315 29.63 10.76 6.85
N LEU A 316 29.71 11.08 5.55
CA LEU A 316 30.19 10.18 4.52
C LEU A 316 31.70 10.30 4.24
N GLY A 317 32.29 11.46 4.48
CA GLY A 317 33.68 11.77 4.13
C GLY A 317 33.92 11.99 2.63
N PHE A 318 32.87 12.27 1.86
CA PHE A 318 32.95 12.62 0.43
C PHE A 318 31.79 13.54 0.04
N ASP A 319 31.90 14.20 -1.11
CA ASP A 319 30.87 15.13 -1.60
C ASP A 319 29.60 14.38 -2.05
N PRO A 320 28.44 14.60 -1.41
CA PRO A 320 27.19 13.98 -1.81
C PRO A 320 26.66 14.48 -3.16
N VAL A 321 27.02 15.69 -3.61
CA VAL A 321 26.59 16.23 -4.91
C VAL A 321 27.25 15.48 -6.06
N GLU A 322 28.55 15.18 -5.93
CA GLU A 322 29.27 14.33 -6.87
C GLU A 322 28.70 12.90 -6.84
N ALA A 323 28.47 12.34 -5.64
CA ALA A 323 27.92 10.99 -5.49
C ALA A 323 26.50 10.84 -6.09
N LEU A 324 25.69 11.90 -6.11
CA LEU A 324 24.39 11.92 -6.79
C LEU A 324 24.52 11.74 -8.31
N GLN A 325 25.53 12.34 -8.93
CA GLN A 325 25.73 12.27 -10.39
C GLN A 325 26.17 10.87 -10.84
N GLU A 326 26.86 10.15 -9.96
CA GLU A 326 27.37 8.79 -10.18
C GLU A 326 26.39 7.70 -9.69
N LEU A 327 25.25 8.09 -9.11
CA LEU A 327 24.35 7.16 -8.45
C LEU A 327 23.68 6.24 -9.49
N GLU A 328 23.87 4.94 -9.33
CA GLU A 328 23.23 3.92 -10.15
C GLU A 328 21.93 3.43 -9.48
N PRO A 329 20.94 2.95 -10.27
CA PRO A 329 19.72 2.38 -9.70
C PRO A 329 19.99 1.14 -8.82
N VAL A 330 21.05 0.39 -9.11
CA VAL A 330 21.57 -0.70 -8.28
C VAL A 330 23.07 -0.44 -8.09
N PRO A 331 23.46 0.23 -6.99
CA PRO A 331 24.85 0.61 -6.78
C PRO A 331 25.77 -0.60 -6.68
N SER A 332 26.85 -0.58 -7.44
CA SER A 332 27.87 -1.64 -7.47
C SER A 332 29.18 -1.25 -6.79
N THR A 333 29.46 0.06 -6.70
CA THR A 333 30.69 0.60 -6.10
C THR A 333 30.54 0.78 -4.59
N GLU A 334 31.65 0.72 -3.86
CA GLU A 334 31.65 0.95 -2.41
C GLU A 334 31.12 2.36 -2.05
N LYS A 335 31.55 3.40 -2.79
CA LYS A 335 31.05 4.77 -2.65
C LYS A 335 29.54 4.83 -2.86
N GLY A 336 29.03 4.22 -3.93
CA GLY A 336 27.61 4.17 -4.24
C GLY A 336 26.79 3.41 -3.20
N LEU A 337 27.28 2.27 -2.72
CA LEU A 337 26.63 1.48 -1.65
C LEU A 337 26.56 2.26 -0.34
N ARG A 338 27.65 2.92 0.07
CA ARG A 338 27.68 3.76 1.27
C ARG A 338 26.72 4.93 1.15
N PHE A 339 26.68 5.59 -0.01
CA PHE A 339 25.79 6.71 -0.27
C PHE A 339 24.32 6.29 -0.26
N ALA A 340 23.94 5.26 -1.03
CA ALA A 340 22.57 4.76 -1.09
C ALA A 340 22.07 4.28 0.29
N ARG A 341 22.94 3.67 1.11
CA ARG A 341 22.60 3.27 2.48
C ARG A 341 22.31 4.48 3.38
N ALA A 342 23.09 5.57 3.25
CA ALA A 342 22.84 6.79 4.01
C ALA A 342 21.52 7.45 3.60
N LEU A 343 21.25 7.52 2.29
CA LEU A 343 19.96 8.01 1.78
C LEU A 343 18.79 7.15 2.28
N ALA A 344 18.95 5.82 2.30
CA ALA A 344 17.92 4.92 2.80
C ALA A 344 17.63 5.11 4.29
N ALA A 345 18.66 5.32 5.12
CA ALA A 345 18.52 5.60 6.55
C ALA A 345 17.76 6.91 6.80
N GLU A 346 18.15 7.99 6.11
CA GLU A 346 17.50 9.29 6.23
C GLU A 346 16.06 9.24 5.69
N ALA A 347 15.82 8.57 4.55
CA ALA A 347 14.48 8.37 4.00
C ALA A 347 13.57 7.61 4.99
N ALA A 348 14.03 6.48 5.54
CA ALA A 348 13.29 5.71 6.52
C ALA A 348 12.94 6.54 7.78
N GLN A 349 13.92 7.28 8.31
CA GLN A 349 13.73 8.13 9.48
C GLN A 349 12.71 9.24 9.22
N ILE A 350 12.87 9.99 8.13
CA ILE A 350 11.96 11.09 7.79
C ILE A 350 10.54 10.55 7.54
N ALA A 351 10.42 9.44 6.81
CA ALA A 351 9.14 8.84 6.49
C ALA A 351 8.38 8.38 7.74
N VAL A 352 9.05 7.69 8.68
CA VAL A 352 8.41 7.27 9.93
C VAL A 352 8.02 8.47 10.78
N ARG A 353 8.85 9.53 10.82
CA ARG A 353 8.50 10.77 11.55
C ARG A 353 7.28 11.44 10.94
N ARG A 354 7.15 11.50 9.61
CA ARG A 354 5.97 12.05 8.92
C ARG A 354 4.72 11.17 9.09
N HIS A 355 4.90 9.85 9.18
CA HIS A 355 3.82 8.89 9.43
C HIS A 355 3.25 8.99 10.85
N ALA A 356 4.15 9.12 11.83
CA ALA A 356 3.82 9.14 13.24
C ALA A 356 3.07 10.43 13.64
N GLY A 357 2.14 10.26 14.56
CA GLY A 357 1.48 11.36 15.24
C GLY A 357 2.41 12.10 16.22
N GLN A 358 1.85 13.08 16.90
CA GLN A 358 2.56 13.85 17.91
C GLN A 358 1.63 14.31 19.04
N VAL A 359 2.22 14.49 20.22
CA VAL A 359 1.63 15.13 21.38
C VAL A 359 1.85 16.65 21.27
N ARG A 360 0.77 17.41 21.50
CA ARG A 360 0.76 18.87 21.50
C ARG A 360 0.19 19.40 22.80
N HIS A 361 0.64 20.59 23.15
CA HIS A 361 0.10 21.36 24.27
C HIS A 361 -0.66 22.57 23.73
N LEU A 362 -1.97 22.58 23.96
CA LEU A 362 -2.84 23.70 23.67
C LEU A 362 -2.94 24.58 24.92
N TYR A 363 -2.84 25.89 24.73
CA TYR A 363 -2.95 26.86 25.82
C TYR A 363 -4.28 27.60 25.68
N GLY A 364 -5.16 27.40 26.66
CA GLY A 364 -6.46 28.06 26.71
C GLY A 364 -6.66 28.86 28.00
N PRO A 365 -7.81 29.54 28.15
CA PRO A 365 -8.13 30.33 29.34
C PRO A 365 -8.11 29.52 30.65
N LEU A 366 -8.33 28.21 30.55
CA LEU A 366 -8.33 27.25 31.67
C LEU A 366 -6.95 26.60 31.91
N GLY A 367 -5.91 27.02 31.18
CA GLY A 367 -4.54 26.49 31.30
C GLY A 367 -4.11 25.59 30.15
N ARG A 368 -3.09 24.77 30.40
CA ARG A 368 -2.46 23.90 29.40
C ARG A 368 -3.21 22.57 29.29
N VAL A 369 -3.70 22.26 28.09
CA VAL A 369 -4.32 20.97 27.74
C VAL A 369 -3.36 20.18 26.85
N THR A 370 -3.14 18.92 27.18
CA THR A 370 -2.33 18.01 26.35
C THR A 370 -3.25 17.20 25.45
N VAL A 371 -2.94 17.18 24.16
CA VAL A 371 -3.70 16.44 23.14
C VAL A 371 -2.74 15.68 22.23
N ALA A 372 -3.23 14.64 21.56
CA ALA A 372 -2.50 13.93 20.51
C ALA A 372 -3.19 14.09 19.15
N GLU A 373 -2.40 14.11 18.09
CA GLU A 373 -2.85 14.11 16.70
C GLU A 373 -2.04 13.07 15.90
N GLY A 374 -2.69 12.34 14.99
CA GLY A 374 -2.04 11.37 14.11
C GLY A 374 -1.79 9.99 14.73
N LYS A 375 -1.08 9.13 13.97
CA LYS A 375 -0.94 7.70 14.26
C LYS A 375 -0.02 7.43 15.46
N ASP A 376 -0.53 6.71 16.45
CA ASP A 376 0.28 6.25 17.58
C ASP A 376 1.09 4.99 17.22
N LEU A 377 2.42 5.10 17.26
CA LEU A 377 3.34 3.97 17.05
C LEU A 377 4.02 3.51 18.35
N THR A 378 3.67 4.07 19.51
CA THR A 378 4.37 3.81 20.78
C THR A 378 4.24 2.38 21.30
N LYS A 379 3.29 1.59 20.78
CA LYS A 379 3.12 0.15 21.05
C LYS A 379 3.79 -0.77 20.03
N VAL A 380 4.36 -0.22 18.95
CA VAL A 380 5.03 -1.02 17.91
C VAL A 380 6.16 -1.85 18.53
N LYS A 381 6.13 -3.16 18.30
CA LYS A 381 7.15 -4.10 18.77
C LYS A 381 8.16 -4.43 17.68
N TRP A 382 7.73 -4.37 16.42
CA TRP A 382 8.52 -4.79 15.28
C TRP A 382 8.62 -3.67 14.24
N ILE A 383 9.86 -3.30 13.90
CA ILE A 383 10.18 -2.42 12.78
C ILE A 383 10.72 -3.31 11.67
N ILE A 384 9.96 -3.46 10.61
CA ILE A 384 10.25 -4.37 9.50
C ILE A 384 10.77 -3.55 8.32
N GLY A 385 11.99 -3.80 7.89
CA GLY A 385 12.55 -3.20 6.68
C GLY A 385 12.35 -4.10 5.46
N THR A 386 11.80 -3.54 4.39
CA THR A 386 11.74 -4.17 3.07
C THR A 386 12.08 -3.14 1.99
N GLY A 387 11.92 -3.49 0.73
CA GLY A 387 12.37 -2.68 -0.40
C GLY A 387 13.84 -2.92 -0.71
N GLY A 388 14.23 -2.76 -1.98
CA GLY A 388 15.58 -3.08 -2.44
C GLY A 388 16.67 -2.33 -1.66
N ALA A 389 16.41 -1.10 -1.21
CA ALA A 389 17.37 -0.30 -0.47
C ALA A 389 17.62 -0.81 0.96
N VAL A 390 16.67 -1.51 1.58
CA VAL A 390 16.85 -2.08 2.93
C VAL A 390 17.23 -3.56 2.86
N ALA A 391 16.57 -4.32 1.99
CA ALA A 391 16.72 -5.77 1.89
C ALA A 391 18.02 -6.19 1.20
N ARG A 392 18.58 -5.37 0.29
CA ARG A 392 19.77 -5.74 -0.52
C ARG A 392 21.03 -4.97 -0.15
N LEU A 393 20.93 -3.77 0.43
CA LEU A 393 22.12 -3.05 0.85
C LEU A 393 22.73 -3.67 2.13
N PRO A 394 24.07 -3.75 2.22
CA PRO A 394 24.72 -4.27 3.42
C PRO A 394 24.45 -3.34 4.62
N GLY A 395 24.14 -3.94 5.76
CA GLY A 395 23.89 -3.21 7.00
C GLY A 395 22.47 -2.64 7.14
N GLY A 396 21.46 -3.25 6.50
CA GLY A 396 20.08 -2.77 6.56
C GLY A 396 19.48 -2.62 7.97
N GLY A 397 20.06 -3.26 9.00
CA GLY A 397 19.62 -3.07 10.39
C GLY A 397 19.85 -1.64 10.87
N PHE A 398 20.95 -1.01 10.45
CA PHE A 398 21.27 0.39 10.77
C PHE A 398 20.24 1.36 10.19
N ILE A 399 19.69 1.08 9.01
CA ILE A 399 18.68 1.91 8.33
C ILE A 399 17.44 2.08 9.21
N LEU A 400 17.04 1.02 9.93
CA LEU A 400 15.79 1.01 10.71
C LEU A 400 15.94 1.60 12.11
N GLU A 401 17.15 1.62 12.68
CA GLU A 401 17.37 2.15 14.03
C GLU A 401 16.99 3.64 14.14
N GLY A 402 17.15 4.41 13.05
CA GLY A 402 16.74 5.82 12.98
C GLY A 402 15.23 6.05 13.11
N ALA A 403 14.41 5.01 12.90
CA ALA A 403 12.95 5.09 13.02
C ALA A 403 12.45 5.08 14.48
N LYS A 404 13.28 4.66 15.44
CA LYS A 404 12.91 4.59 16.86
C LYS A 404 12.84 5.98 17.48
N GLY A 405 11.84 6.17 18.34
CA GLY A 405 11.70 7.33 19.20
C GLY A 405 12.77 7.36 20.29
N ARG A 406 13.06 8.57 20.75
CA ARG A 406 13.96 8.82 21.89
C ARG A 406 13.15 9.36 23.06
N ARG A 407 13.71 9.23 24.26
CA ARG A 407 13.08 9.79 25.47
C ARG A 407 12.92 11.31 25.30
N GLY A 408 11.70 11.81 25.48
CA GLY A 408 11.37 13.23 25.34
C GLY A 408 10.96 13.67 23.94
N ASP A 409 10.89 12.75 22.96
CA ASP A 409 10.24 13.05 21.68
C ASP A 409 8.76 13.40 21.91
N THR A 410 8.31 14.50 21.31
CA THR A 410 6.89 14.82 21.24
C THR A 410 6.15 13.97 20.21
N ARG A 411 6.88 13.28 19.33
CA ARG A 411 6.30 12.38 18.32
C ARG A 411 6.00 11.00 18.92
N LEU A 412 4.90 10.41 18.46
CA LEU A 412 4.42 9.09 18.85
C LEU A 412 5.13 8.00 18.04
N LEU A 413 6.45 7.89 18.21
CA LEU A 413 7.32 6.99 17.46
C LEU A 413 7.38 5.59 18.07
N PRO A 414 7.85 4.56 17.32
CA PRO A 414 8.19 3.26 17.88
C PRO A 414 9.14 3.39 19.07
N PRO A 415 8.96 2.61 20.14
CA PRO A 415 9.77 2.75 21.35
C PRO A 415 11.22 2.26 21.12
N PRO A 416 12.19 2.67 21.97
CA PRO A 416 13.60 2.28 21.84
C PRO A 416 13.85 0.77 21.85
N ASP A 417 13.00 -0.01 22.51
CA ASP A 417 13.07 -1.47 22.64
C ASP A 417 12.36 -2.21 21.49
N ALA A 418 11.74 -1.51 20.55
CA ALA A 418 11.21 -2.11 19.32
C ALA A 418 12.34 -2.82 18.55
N ARG A 419 12.04 -4.02 18.04
CA ARG A 419 13.02 -4.88 17.36
C ARG A 419 13.01 -4.60 15.86
N CYS A 420 14.19 -4.32 15.31
CA CYS A 420 14.39 -4.15 13.88
C CYS A 420 14.65 -5.52 13.22
N VAL A 421 13.87 -5.85 12.20
CA VAL A 421 14.04 -7.05 11.37
C VAL A 421 13.99 -6.67 9.90
N ILE A 422 14.66 -7.44 9.06
CA ILE A 422 14.77 -7.17 7.62
C ILE A 422 14.15 -8.34 6.88
N ASP A 423 13.36 -8.05 5.85
CA ASP A 423 12.90 -9.00 4.85
C ASP A 423 14.07 -9.40 3.95
N ARG A 424 14.90 -10.35 4.42
CA ARG A 424 16.17 -10.74 3.77
C ARG A 424 15.97 -11.32 2.38
N ASP A 425 14.86 -12.03 2.19
CA ASP A 425 14.53 -12.66 0.90
C ASP A 425 13.83 -11.67 -0.05
N TYR A 426 13.41 -10.50 0.46
CA TYR A 426 12.62 -9.50 -0.25
C TYR A 426 11.32 -10.11 -0.82
N VAL A 427 10.53 -10.72 0.08
CA VAL A 427 9.32 -11.48 -0.26
C VAL A 427 8.03 -10.84 0.26
N MET A 428 8.09 -9.76 1.04
CA MET A 428 6.91 -9.08 1.61
C MET A 428 5.79 -8.82 0.58
N ALA A 429 6.10 -8.16 -0.53
CA ALA A 429 5.10 -7.88 -1.57
C ALA A 429 4.60 -9.17 -2.25
N SER A 430 5.49 -10.13 -2.48
CA SER A 430 5.11 -11.42 -3.08
C SER A 430 4.17 -12.21 -2.16
N CYS A 431 4.51 -12.33 -0.89
CA CYS A 431 3.70 -12.98 0.14
C CYS A 431 2.36 -12.27 0.35
N GLY A 432 2.32 -10.93 0.20
CA GLY A 432 1.09 -10.15 0.25
C GLY A 432 0.06 -10.57 -0.80
N VAL A 433 0.49 -10.85 -2.04
CA VAL A 433 -0.41 -11.37 -3.08
C VAL A 433 -0.68 -12.86 -2.90
N LEU A 434 0.36 -13.63 -2.54
CA LEU A 434 0.25 -15.07 -2.27
C LEU A 434 -0.82 -15.37 -1.24
N ALA A 435 -0.96 -14.52 -0.23
CA ALA A 435 -1.88 -14.73 0.87
C ALA A 435 -3.37 -14.71 0.46
N ARG A 436 -3.72 -14.20 -0.73
CA ARG A 436 -5.07 -14.37 -1.29
C ARG A 436 -5.42 -15.84 -1.53
N PHE A 437 -4.41 -16.69 -1.73
CA PHE A 437 -4.54 -18.11 -2.07
C PHE A 437 -4.01 -19.01 -0.95
N HIS A 438 -2.87 -18.65 -0.36
CA HIS A 438 -2.15 -19.44 0.65
C HIS A 438 -1.71 -18.56 1.83
N PRO A 439 -2.63 -18.09 2.70
CA PRO A 439 -2.30 -17.17 3.79
C PRO A 439 -1.30 -17.76 4.80
N ASP A 440 -1.47 -19.03 5.18
CA ASP A 440 -0.55 -19.72 6.10
C ASP A 440 0.86 -19.84 5.54
N ALA A 441 0.97 -20.20 4.26
CA ALA A 441 2.25 -20.32 3.60
C ALA A 441 2.97 -18.98 3.50
N ALA A 442 2.23 -17.93 3.14
CA ALA A 442 2.75 -16.57 3.08
C ALA A 442 3.32 -16.13 4.44
N VAL A 443 2.60 -16.36 5.54
CA VAL A 443 3.08 -16.03 6.90
C VAL A 443 4.34 -16.84 7.25
N ALA A 444 4.33 -18.15 7.02
CA ALA A 444 5.47 -19.00 7.34
C ALA A 444 6.75 -18.65 6.54
N ILE A 445 6.58 -18.21 5.29
CA ILE A 445 7.69 -17.73 4.46
C ILE A 445 8.19 -16.37 4.95
N MET A 446 7.29 -15.41 5.24
CA MET A 446 7.69 -14.10 5.76
C MET A 446 8.42 -14.23 7.09
N LEU A 447 7.93 -15.05 8.03
CA LEU A 447 8.60 -15.27 9.31
C LEU A 447 10.02 -15.84 9.13
N ARG A 448 10.25 -16.70 8.14
CA ARG A 448 11.59 -17.18 7.80
C ARG A 448 12.48 -16.08 7.24
N SER A 449 11.99 -15.29 6.28
CA SER A 449 12.72 -14.14 5.72
C SER A 449 13.14 -13.14 6.81
N LEU A 450 12.24 -12.90 7.79
CA LEU A 450 12.48 -12.02 8.92
C LEU A 450 13.40 -12.61 10.01
N GLY A 451 13.76 -13.89 9.91
CA GLY A 451 14.54 -14.60 10.94
C GLY A 451 13.77 -14.85 12.24
N LEU A 452 12.43 -14.93 12.16
CA LEU A 452 11.52 -15.13 13.29
C LEU A 452 10.90 -16.55 13.34
N ALA A 453 11.31 -17.44 12.43
CA ALA A 453 10.85 -18.82 12.42
C ALA A 453 11.24 -19.54 13.73
N GLY A 454 10.26 -20.13 14.41
CA GLY A 454 10.48 -20.86 15.66
C GLY A 454 10.69 -19.99 16.91
N CYS A 455 10.52 -18.66 16.84
CA CYS A 455 10.60 -17.80 18.01
C CYS A 455 9.39 -17.97 18.95
N HIS A 456 9.62 -18.18 20.24
CA HIS A 456 8.58 -18.15 21.27
C HIS A 456 7.92 -16.77 21.33
N GLY A 457 6.60 -16.70 21.11
CA GLY A 457 5.82 -15.46 21.06
C GLY A 457 5.19 -15.14 19.71
N VAL A 458 5.54 -15.89 18.65
CA VAL A 458 4.76 -15.92 17.41
C VAL A 458 3.47 -16.69 17.70
N ARG A 459 2.32 -16.04 17.53
CA ARG A 459 1.02 -16.69 17.67
C ARG A 459 0.87 -17.72 16.55
N GLU A 460 0.40 -18.92 16.87
CA GLU A 460 0.03 -19.88 15.83
C GLU A 460 -1.00 -19.23 14.90
N SER A 461 -0.82 -19.41 13.60
CA SER A 461 -1.70 -18.82 12.60
C SER A 461 -3.14 -19.24 12.88
N PRO A 462 -4.10 -18.30 12.95
CA PRO A 462 -5.51 -18.62 13.21
C PRO A 462 -6.16 -19.45 12.10
N TYR A 463 -5.48 -19.68 10.97
CA TYR A 463 -6.01 -20.45 9.84
C TYR A 463 -5.71 -21.96 9.93
N HIS A 464 -4.81 -22.40 10.81
CA HIS A 464 -4.58 -23.83 11.05
C HIS A 464 -5.73 -24.54 11.81
N SER A 465 -6.61 -23.78 12.46
CA SER A 465 -7.73 -24.33 13.25
C SER A 465 -9.04 -24.53 12.46
N ARG A 466 -9.07 -24.27 11.14
CA ARG A 466 -10.20 -24.67 10.26
C ARG A 466 -9.94 -26.02 9.59
N LYS A 467 -9.72 -27.05 10.41
CA LYS A 467 -9.98 -28.44 10.05
C LYS A 467 -10.95 -28.99 11.08
N ASP A 468 -12.23 -28.80 10.82
CA ASP A 468 -13.26 -29.78 11.13
C ASP A 468 -14.55 -29.43 10.37
N GLY A 469 -15.20 -30.48 9.88
CA GLY A 469 -16.04 -30.48 8.69
C GLY A 469 -17.28 -29.59 8.75
N SER A 470 -17.57 -28.97 7.61
CA SER A 470 -18.96 -28.76 7.19
C SER A 470 -19.13 -29.48 5.86
N GLU A 471 -19.77 -30.63 5.93
CA GLU A 471 -20.22 -31.37 4.76
C GLU A 471 -21.09 -30.46 3.91
N VAL A 472 -20.69 -30.34 2.65
CA VAL A 472 -21.54 -29.83 1.58
C VAL A 472 -22.66 -30.85 1.40
N SER A 473 -23.81 -30.62 2.03
CA SER A 473 -25.04 -31.36 1.75
C SER A 473 -25.45 -31.12 0.31
N SER A 474 -25.05 -32.05 -0.56
CA SER A 474 -25.59 -32.27 -1.89
C SER A 474 -27.08 -32.63 -1.77
N GLY A 475 -27.97 -31.69 -2.09
CA GLY A 475 -29.38 -32.00 -2.26
C GLY A 475 -29.61 -32.77 -3.56
N GLN A 476 -29.95 -34.05 -3.45
CA GLN A 476 -30.68 -34.75 -4.50
C GLN A 476 -31.68 -35.75 -3.89
N GLN A 477 -32.96 -35.45 -4.19
CA GLN A 477 -34.10 -36.33 -4.39
C GLN A 477 -34.51 -37.29 -3.26
N ASP A 478 -35.74 -37.10 -2.78
CA ASP A 478 -36.64 -38.25 -2.75
C ASP A 478 -38.07 -37.87 -3.14
N GLN A 479 -38.61 -38.66 -4.07
CA GLN A 479 -40.01 -38.66 -4.47
C GLN A 479 -40.76 -39.57 -3.49
N GLY A 480 -41.84 -39.08 -2.89
CA GLY A 480 -42.66 -39.88 -1.99
C GLY A 480 -44.09 -39.38 -1.97
N SER A 481 -44.94 -40.13 -2.66
CA SER A 481 -46.37 -39.94 -2.88
C SER A 481 -47.22 -39.96 -1.60
N ASP A 482 -48.22 -39.07 -1.59
CA ASP A 482 -49.65 -39.37 -1.37
C ASP A 482 -50.09 -40.04 -0.04
N HIS A 483 -50.77 -39.27 0.83
CA HIS A 483 -52.18 -39.50 1.22
C HIS A 483 -52.60 -38.68 2.47
N GLY A 484 -53.58 -37.80 2.27
CA GLY A 484 -54.84 -37.88 3.02
C GLY A 484 -55.03 -37.11 4.34
N ARG A 485 -55.99 -36.16 4.30
CA ARG A 485 -57.00 -35.82 5.35
C ARG A 485 -56.44 -35.16 6.64
N ARG A 486 -57.11 -34.27 7.36
CA ARG A 486 -58.42 -33.57 7.34
C ARG A 486 -58.34 -32.56 8.52
N TRP A 487 -58.84 -31.32 8.32
CA TRP A 487 -59.55 -30.44 9.30
C TRP A 487 -58.73 -29.97 10.53
N ALA A 488 -58.78 -28.72 11.01
CA ALA A 488 -59.74 -27.62 10.90
C ALA A 488 -58.98 -26.27 10.93
#